data_AF-A0A0M2SUL6-F1
#
_entry.id   AF-A0A0M2SUL6-F1
#
_cell.length_a   1.000
_cell.length_b   1.000
_cell.length_c   1.000
_cell.angle_alpha   90.00
_cell.angle_beta   90.00
_cell.angle_gamma   90.00
#
_symmetry.space_group_name_H-M   'P 1'
#
loop_
_entity.id
_entity.type
_entity.pdbx_description
1 polymer ?
#
loop_
_entity_poly.entity_id
_entity_poly.type
_entity_poly.pdbx_seq_one_letter_code
_entity_poly.pdbx_strand_id
1 'polypeptide(L)' 'MVRMSFAGVGGFILVFIESYIVMQFKGYQTIDFGGISPFISVWAMNFFLLFSILTQVKDWYLSREEGAEESYID' A
#
# COMPACT_ATOMS: atom_id res chain seq x y z
N MET A 1 -3.38 1.03 14.85
CA MET A 1 -4.08 -0.20 14.42
C MET A 1 -4.88 0.01 13.14
N VAL A 2 -5.74 1.03 13.02
CA VAL A 2 -6.52 1.32 11.79
C VAL A 2 -5.67 1.38 10.50
N ARG A 3 -4.47 1.97 10.57
CA ARG A 3 -3.51 2.04 9.44
C ARG A 3 -3.10 0.66 8.89
N MET A 4 -2.89 -0.30 9.79
CA MET A 4 -2.53 -1.68 9.46
C MET A 4 -3.69 -2.37 8.75
N SER A 5 -4.93 -2.14 9.19
CA SER A 5 -6.12 -2.68 8.55
C SER A 5 -6.30 -2.13 7.12
N PHE A 6 -6.12 -0.82 6.92
CA PHE A 6 -6.17 -0.21 5.59
C PHE A 6 -5.04 -0.70 4.68
N ALA A 7 -3.82 -0.83 5.19
CA ALA A 7 -2.70 -1.38 4.44
C ALA A 7 -2.93 -2.85 4.06
N GLY A 8 -3.56 -3.65 4.94
CA GLY A 8 -3.90 -5.05 4.68
C GLY A 8 -4.92 -5.22 3.56
N VAL A 9 -6.04 -4.47 3.65
CA VAL A 9 -7.09 -4.48 2.63
C VAL A 9 -6.58 -3.86 1.32
N GLY A 10 -5.86 -2.74 1.39
CA GLY A 10 -5.29 -2.09 0.21
C GLY A 10 -4.22 -2.94 -0.48
N GLY A 11 -3.36 -3.61 0.29
CA GLY A 11 -2.39 -4.57 -0.25
C GLY A 11 -3.05 -5.76 -0.93
N PHE A 12 -4.19 -6.22 -0.43
CA PHE A 12 -4.99 -7.27 -1.09
C PHE A 12 -5.57 -6.78 -2.41
N ILE A 13 -6.17 -5.58 -2.44
CA ILE A 13 -6.70 -4.96 -3.66
C ILE A 13 -5.60 -4.79 -4.72
N LEU A 14 -4.40 -4.35 -4.32
CA LEU A 14 -3.27 -4.20 -5.23
C LEU A 14 -2.90 -5.49 -5.95
N VAL A 15 -2.97 -6.65 -5.28
CA VAL A 15 -2.70 -7.94 -5.94
C VAL A 15 -3.65 -8.19 -7.11
N PHE A 16 -4.93 -7.80 -7.00
CA PHE A 16 -5.88 -7.92 -8.13
C PHE A 16 -5.55 -6.95 -9.26
N ILE A 17 -5.18 -5.72 -8.92
CA ILE A 17 -4.78 -4.70 -9.90
C ILE A 17 -3.53 -5.17 -10.67
N GLU A 18 -2.51 -5.66 -9.97
CA GLU A 18 -1.29 -6.19 -10.57
C GLU A 18 -1.57 -7.41 -11.44
N SER A 19 -2.40 -8.33 -10.95
CA SER A 19 -2.81 -9.51 -11.73
C SER A 19 -3.53 -9.10 -13.01
N TYR A 20 -4.39 -8.09 -12.95
CA TYR A 20 -5.08 -7.55 -14.12
C TYR A 20 -4.11 -6.88 -15.10
N ILE A 21 -3.16 -6.08 -14.60
CA ILE A 21 -2.13 -5.44 -15.41
C ILE A 21 -1.28 -6.49 -16.14
N VAL A 22 -0.79 -7.51 -15.43
CA VAL A 22 -0.01 -8.59 -16.03
C VAL A 22 -0.83 -9.35 -17.06
N MET A 23 -2.11 -9.62 -16.78
CA MET A 23 -3.01 -10.28 -17.73
C MET A 23 -3.14 -9.49 -19.05
N GLN A 24 -3.19 -8.16 -18.99
CA GLN A 24 -3.20 -7.33 -20.19
C GLN A 24 -1.87 -7.40 -20.96
N PHE A 25 -0.74 -7.44 -20.26
CA PHE A 25 0.57 -7.57 -20.90
C PHE A 25 0.84 -8.97 -21.48
N LYS A 26 0.28 -10.02 -20.88
CA LYS A 26 0.49 -11.42 -21.27
C LYS A 26 -0.57 -11.96 -22.24
N GLY A 27 -1.45 -11.10 -22.76
CA GLY A 27 -2.48 -11.50 -23.73
C GLY A 27 -3.57 -12.39 -23.14
N TYR A 28 -4.14 -11.97 -22.01
CA TYR A 28 -5.20 -12.66 -21.26
C TYR A 28 -4.78 -13.94 -20.51
N GLN A 29 -3.48 -14.20 -20.38
CA GLN A 29 -3.00 -15.19 -19.42
C GLN A 29 -2.87 -14.56 -18.04
N THR A 30 -3.65 -15.08 -17.09
CA THR A 30 -3.56 -14.69 -15.68
C THR A 30 -2.23 -15.13 -15.06
N ILE A 31 -1.87 -14.51 -13.94
CA ILE A 31 -0.72 -14.95 -13.13
C ILE A 31 -1.06 -16.30 -12.52
N ASP A 32 -0.28 -17.33 -12.85
CA ASP A 32 -0.24 -18.55 -12.06
C ASP A 32 0.75 -18.34 -10.90
N PHE A 33 0.19 -18.17 -9.70
CA PHE A 33 1.01 -18.00 -8.50
C PHE A 33 1.68 -19.31 -8.07
N GLY A 34 1.32 -20.48 -8.63
CA GLY A 34 1.96 -21.75 -8.28
C GLY A 34 1.74 -22.21 -6.83
N GLY A 35 0.84 -21.54 -6.08
CA GLY A 35 0.48 -21.87 -4.70
C GLY A 35 0.23 -20.63 -3.82
N ILE A 36 -0.07 -20.88 -2.55
CA ILE A 36 -0.38 -19.81 -1.58
C ILE A 36 0.86 -19.03 -1.11
N SER A 37 2.04 -19.66 -1.12
CA SER A 37 3.27 -19.03 -0.64
C SER A 37 3.71 -17.83 -1.52
N PRO A 38 3.74 -17.95 -2.86
CA PRO A 38 4.03 -16.81 -3.73
C PRO A 38 2.96 -15.72 -3.64
N PHE A 39 1.69 -16.10 -3.50
CA PHE A 39 0.59 -15.16 -3.27
C PHE A 39 0.78 -14.32 -2.00
N ILE A 40 1.07 -14.96 -0.86
CA ILE A 40 1.32 -14.27 0.41
C ILE A 40 2.53 -13.35 0.30
N SER A 41 3.57 -13.75 -0.45
CA SER A 41 4.77 -12.94 -0.63
C SER A 41 4.48 -11.64 -1.40
N VAL A 42 3.74 -11.71 -2.50
CA VAL A 42 3.33 -10.52 -3.27
C VAL A 42 2.39 -9.65 -2.44
N TRP A 43 1.43 -10.26 -1.73
CA TRP A 43 0.53 -9.53 -0.85
C TRP A 43 1.28 -8.80 0.28
N ALA A 44 2.24 -9.45 0.92
CA ALA A 44 3.05 -8.85 1.98
C ALA A 44 3.88 -7.67 1.46
N MET A 45 4.45 -7.78 0.25
CA MET A 45 5.18 -6.67 -0.39
C MET A 45 4.29 -5.44 -0.56
N ASN A 46 3.08 -5.63 -1.11
CA ASN A 46 2.11 -4.56 -1.31
C ASN A 46 1.62 -3.97 0.02
N PHE A 47 1.40 -4.82 1.03
CA PHE A 47 1.08 -4.38 2.39
C PHE A 47 2.16 -3.45 2.95
N PHE A 48 3.43 -3.85 2.87
CA PHE A 48 4.54 -3.04 3.39
C PHE A 48 4.69 -1.73 2.63
N LEU A 49 4.52 -1.74 1.31
CA LEU A 49 4.54 -0.53 0.49
C LEU A 49 3.45 0.45 0.92
N LEU A 50 2.19 0.00 0.99
CA LEU A 50 1.07 0.84 1.39
C LEU A 50 1.22 1.36 2.82
N PHE A 51 1.66 0.49 3.73
CA PHE A 51 1.90 0.85 5.13
C PHE A 51 2.96 1.95 5.26
N SER A 52 4.05 1.83 4.49
CA SER A 52 5.15 2.80 4.51
C SER A 52 4.70 4.16 3.99
N ILE A 53 4.01 4.18 2.84
CA ILE A 53 3.46 5.42 2.25
C ILE A 53 2.49 6.09 3.22
N LEU A 54 1.52 5.34 3.77
CA LEU A 54 0.54 5.89 4.72
C LEU A 54 1.19 6.44 5.98
N THR A 55 2.28 5.81 6.44
CA THR A 55 3.04 6.28 7.61
C THR A 55 3.73 7.60 7.29
N GLN A 56 4.47 7.66 6.17
CA GLN A 56 5.17 8.88 5.75
C GLN A 56 4.21 10.05 5.46
N VAL A 57 3.10 9.79 4.79
CA VAL A 57 2.07 10.81 4.51
C VAL A 57 1.47 11.34 5.81
N LYS A 58 1.19 10.47 6.78
CA LYS A 58 0.68 10.89 8.07
C LYS A 58 1.70 11.73 8.83
N ASP A 59 2.96 11.29 8.88
CA ASP A 59 4.01 12.00 9.61
C ASP A 59 4.28 13.38 8.99
N TRP A 60 4.21 13.48 7.65
CA TRP A 60 4.26 14.76 6.94
C TRP A 60 3.05 15.66 7.23
N TYR A 61 1.85 15.08 7.36
CA TYR A 61 0.66 15.85 7.68
C TYR A 61 0.75 16.44 9.09
N LEU A 62 1.18 15.62 10.07
CA LEU A 62 1.38 16.06 11.46
C LEU A 62 2.45 17.15 11.58
N SER A 63 3.59 16.98 10.90
CA SER A 63 4.67 17.99 10.97
C SER A 63 4.28 19.34 10.35
N ARG A 64 3.36 19.35 9.37
CA ARG A 64 2.78 20.58 8.84
C ARG A 64 1.82 21.26 9.81
N GLU A 65 1.03 20.49 10.57
CA GLU A 65 0.13 21.04 11.60
C GLU A 65 0.95 21.67 12.72
N GLU A 66 1.96 20.97 13.24
CA GLU A 66 2.84 21.47 14.31
C GLU A 66 3.61 22.73 13.89
N GLY A 67 4.17 22.75 12.67
CA GLY A 67 4.86 23.94 12.16
C GLY A 67 3.95 25.13 11.83
N ALA A 68 2.65 24.90 11.61
CA ALA A 68 1.68 25.97 11.42
C ALA A 68 1.27 26.61 12.75
N GLU A 69 1.12 25.82 13.82
CA GLU A 69 0.80 26.32 15.17
C GLU A 69 1.94 27.14 15.77
N GLU A 70 3.21 26.75 15.57
CA GLU A 70 4.38 27.52 16.03
C GLU A 70 4.47 28.92 15.38
N SER A 71 4.04 29.07 14.12
CA SER A 71 4.07 30.36 13.41
C SER A 71 3.02 31.38 13.85
N TYR A 72 2.05 30.98 14.68
CA TYR A 72 0.99 31.84 15.20
C TYR A 72 1.26 32.35 16.63
N ILE A 73 2.33 31.86 17.27
CA ILE A 73 2.71 32.20 18.65
C ILE A 73 3.90 33.19 18.69
N ASP A 74 4.58 33.43 17.57
CA ASP A 74 5.57 34.50 17.36
C ASP A 74 4.95 35.76 16.73
#